data_AF-A0A5S3Z5E5-F1
#
_entry.id   AF-A0A5S3Z5E5-F1
#
_cell.length_a   1.000
_cell.length_b   1.000
_cell.length_c   1.000
_cell.angle_alpha   90.00
_cell.angle_beta   90.00
_cell.angle_gamma   90.00
#
_symmetry.space_group_name_H-M   'P 1'
#
loop_
_entity.id
_entity.type
_entity.pdbx_description
1 polymer ?
#
loop_
_entity_poly.entity_id
_entity_poly.type
_entity_poly.pdbx_seq_one_letter_code
_entity_poly.pdbx_strand_id
1 'polypeptide(L)'
;MTSLDKNHWFTEVSDRDGSAFSLRINKLLEQQQSPFQHVAMYETTDFGNLMVIDGCTMVSSRENFFYHEMIAHPALFSHPNPKNVVIIGGGDCGTLREVLKHDSVETVTQIDIDQVVTEMSLKYFPELCSANDDPRATLLFDDGIKYMRDAQAESIDVIIVDGTDPVGPGEGLFNHAFYQSCLAALRPGGVLVQQSESPLMHMPLLLEMRAAIKQVGFGALKTLPFPQPIYPSGLWSVTLARKGLGFDGFRACDPDALNTLYYTPGVHQGALAEPPFMTKAFNQQG
;
A
#
# COMPACT_ATOMS: atom_id res chain seq x y z
N MET A 1 10.52 -17.74 31.94
CA MET A 1 10.93 -16.68 31.02
C MET A 1 10.79 -17.25 29.62
N THR A 2 9.81 -16.78 28.86
CA THR A 2 9.61 -17.21 27.46
C THR A 2 10.60 -16.43 26.59
N SER A 3 11.75 -17.03 26.27
CA SER A 3 12.64 -16.49 25.25
C SER A 3 12.06 -16.77 23.87
N LEU A 4 11.96 -15.75 23.03
CA LEU A 4 11.65 -15.90 21.61
C LEU A 4 12.93 -16.38 20.92
N ASP A 5 13.07 -17.70 20.76
CA ASP A 5 14.21 -18.24 20.04
C ASP A 5 14.00 -18.10 18.52
N LYS A 6 15.10 -17.81 17.81
CA LYS A 6 15.08 -17.53 16.36
C LYS A 6 14.80 -18.76 15.49
N ASN A 7 14.83 -19.97 16.05
CA ASN A 7 14.52 -21.19 15.31
C ASN A 7 13.02 -21.46 15.25
N HIS A 8 12.25 -20.94 16.22
CA HIS A 8 10.80 -21.13 16.31
C HIS A 8 9.99 -19.83 16.17
N TRP A 9 10.63 -18.67 16.24
CA TRP A 9 9.98 -17.37 16.10
C TRP A 9 10.72 -16.50 15.10
N PHE A 10 9.97 -15.93 14.17
CA PHE A 10 10.38 -14.73 13.49
C PHE A 10 10.01 -13.53 14.37
N THR A 11 10.94 -12.59 14.55
CA THR A 11 10.75 -11.39 15.36
C THR A 11 11.20 -10.17 14.56
N GLU A 12 10.25 -9.32 14.20
CA GLU A 12 10.50 -7.97 13.71
C GLU A 12 10.73 -7.06 14.92
N VAL A 13 11.90 -6.43 15.01
CA VAL A 13 12.27 -5.56 16.12
C VAL A 13 12.28 -4.12 15.64
N SER A 14 11.47 -3.26 16.25
CA SER A 14 11.61 -1.80 16.14
C SER A 14 12.34 -1.27 17.37
N ASP A 15 13.66 -1.12 17.26
CA ASP A 15 14.48 -0.50 18.30
C ASP A 15 14.09 0.97 18.54
N ARG A 16 13.67 1.66 17.46
CA ARG A 16 13.21 3.06 17.50
C ARG A 16 12.01 3.23 18.43
N ASP A 17 11.05 2.31 18.34
CA ASP A 17 9.79 2.40 19.08
C ASP A 17 9.82 1.58 20.38
N GLY A 18 10.91 0.86 20.63
CA GLY A 18 11.06 -0.04 21.78
C GLY A 18 10.02 -1.16 21.75
N SER A 19 9.68 -1.66 20.56
CA SER A 19 8.64 -2.66 20.34
C SER A 19 9.13 -3.79 19.44
N ALA A 20 8.46 -4.94 19.50
CA ALA A 20 8.72 -6.05 18.60
C ALA A 20 7.42 -6.80 18.33
N PHE A 21 7.28 -7.30 17.09
CA PHE A 21 6.22 -8.20 16.69
C PHE A 21 6.82 -9.58 16.41
N SER A 22 6.11 -10.65 16.76
CA SER A 22 6.65 -12.00 16.57
C SER A 22 5.59 -13.00 16.15
N LEU A 23 5.92 -13.78 15.14
CA LEU A 23 5.12 -14.90 14.66
C LEU A 23 5.90 -16.20 14.84
N ARG A 24 5.21 -17.23 15.30
CA ARG A 24 5.80 -18.55 15.40
C ARG A 24 5.95 -19.13 13.99
N ILE A 25 7.13 -19.67 13.71
CA ILE A 25 7.49 -20.26 12.42
C ILE A 25 7.67 -21.77 12.54
N ASN A 26 7.28 -22.48 11.49
CA ASN A 26 7.66 -23.87 11.27
C ASN A 26 9.08 -23.93 10.67
N LYS A 27 9.35 -23.10 9.65
CA LYS A 27 10.65 -23.03 8.96
C LYS A 27 10.78 -21.79 8.07
N LEU A 28 12.03 -21.45 7.76
CA LEU A 28 12.40 -20.62 6.60
C LEU A 28 12.17 -21.43 5.31
N LEU A 29 11.44 -20.87 4.35
CA LEU A 29 11.14 -21.48 3.06
C LEU A 29 12.22 -21.16 2.03
N GLU A 30 12.56 -19.87 1.88
CA GLU A 30 13.57 -19.36 0.95
C GLU A 30 13.99 -17.96 1.38
N GLN A 31 15.22 -17.56 1.05
CA GLN A 31 15.68 -16.18 1.20
C GLN A 31 16.65 -15.83 0.08
N GLN A 32 16.63 -14.58 -0.35
CA GLN A 32 17.45 -14.07 -1.43
C GLN A 32 17.85 -12.62 -1.18
N GLN A 33 19.13 -12.32 -1.38
CA GLN A 33 19.61 -10.94 -1.46
C GLN A 33 19.49 -10.49 -2.93
N SER A 34 18.63 -9.52 -3.21
CA SER A 34 18.57 -8.83 -4.50
C SER A 34 19.56 -7.64 -4.51
N PRO A 35 19.74 -6.96 -5.66
CA PRO A 35 20.47 -5.69 -5.71
C PRO A 35 19.88 -4.58 -4.83
N PHE A 36 18.62 -4.73 -4.38
CA PHE A 36 17.87 -3.70 -3.66
C PHE A 36 17.69 -4.02 -2.18
N GLN A 37 17.38 -5.27 -1.84
CA GLN A 37 16.91 -5.67 -0.50
C GLN A 37 17.07 -7.18 -0.25
N HIS A 38 16.98 -7.58 1.01
CA HIS A 38 16.94 -8.98 1.42
C HIS A 38 15.49 -9.46 1.58
N VAL A 39 15.05 -10.38 0.72
CA VAL A 39 13.70 -10.95 0.74
C VAL A 39 13.76 -12.35 1.37
N ALA A 40 12.90 -12.63 2.34
CA ALA A 40 12.81 -13.92 3.01
C ALA A 40 11.35 -14.37 3.14
N MET A 41 11.13 -15.68 2.99
CA MET A 41 9.83 -16.33 3.09
C MET A 41 9.82 -17.33 4.23
N TYR A 42 8.85 -17.21 5.13
CA TYR A 42 8.69 -18.12 6.25
C TYR A 42 7.35 -18.86 6.15
N GLU A 43 7.32 -20.12 6.56
CA GLU A 43 6.09 -20.83 6.87
C GLU A 43 5.78 -20.58 8.35
N THR A 44 4.70 -19.85 8.63
CA THR A 44 4.23 -19.61 10.00
C THR A 44 3.27 -20.71 10.48
N THR A 45 3.04 -20.81 11.79
CA THR A 45 2.11 -21.82 12.32
C THR A 45 0.64 -21.49 12.04
N ASP A 46 0.27 -20.21 12.06
CA ASP A 46 -1.13 -19.76 12.09
C ASP A 46 -1.46 -18.67 11.05
N PHE A 47 -0.47 -18.04 10.43
CA PHE A 47 -0.64 -16.94 9.47
C PHE A 47 -0.37 -17.35 8.01
N GLY A 48 -0.08 -18.62 7.77
CA GLY A 48 0.31 -19.14 6.45
C GLY A 48 1.74 -18.74 6.10
N ASN A 49 2.00 -18.43 4.84
CA ASN A 49 3.30 -17.92 4.42
C ASN A 49 3.44 -16.46 4.85
N LEU A 50 4.66 -16.06 5.21
CA LEU A 50 5.03 -14.71 5.60
C LEU A 50 6.19 -14.25 4.72
N MET A 51 6.01 -13.12 4.03
CA MET A 51 7.10 -12.40 3.38
C MET A 51 7.70 -11.40 4.34
N VAL A 52 9.02 -11.36 4.38
CA VAL A 52 9.83 -10.41 5.13
C VAL A 52 10.82 -9.76 4.18
N ILE A 53 10.92 -8.43 4.22
CA ILE A 53 11.89 -7.65 3.45
C ILE A 53 12.73 -6.83 4.41
N ASP A 54 14.05 -6.96 4.34
CA ASP A 54 15.02 -6.29 5.22
C ASP A 54 14.71 -6.42 6.73
N GLY A 55 14.03 -7.50 7.11
CA GLY A 55 13.65 -7.80 8.50
C GLY A 55 12.29 -7.25 8.92
N CYS A 56 11.58 -6.53 8.05
CA CYS A 56 10.22 -6.03 8.27
C CYS A 56 9.19 -6.98 7.66
N THR A 57 8.07 -7.21 8.33
CA THR A 57 6.96 -8.00 7.78
C THR A 57 6.25 -7.23 6.67
N MET A 58 6.03 -7.90 5.54
CA MET A 58 5.36 -7.28 4.38
C MET A 58 3.96 -7.83 4.19
N VAL A 59 3.82 -9.15 4.08
CA VAL A 59 2.51 -9.77 3.82
C VAL A 59 2.44 -11.15 4.42
N SER A 60 1.25 -11.52 4.91
CA SER A 60 0.93 -12.89 5.30
C SER A 60 -0.29 -13.44 4.57
N SER A 61 -0.33 -14.75 4.32
CA SER A 61 -1.45 -15.39 3.61
C SER A 61 -2.78 -15.19 4.35
N ARG A 62 -2.76 -15.08 5.67
CA ARG A 62 -3.98 -15.01 6.49
C ARG A 62 -4.73 -13.69 6.39
N GLU A 63 -4.03 -12.56 6.35
CA GLU A 63 -4.64 -11.25 6.59
C GLU A 63 -4.31 -10.19 5.55
N ASN A 64 -3.58 -10.54 4.47
CA ASN A 64 -3.26 -9.67 3.34
C ASN A 64 -4.43 -8.83 2.81
N PHE A 65 -5.67 -9.34 2.92
CA PHE A 65 -6.86 -8.68 2.42
C PHE A 65 -7.12 -7.34 3.10
N PHE A 66 -6.72 -7.12 4.36
CA PHE A 66 -6.93 -5.82 5.02
C PHE A 66 -6.23 -4.71 4.26
N TYR A 67 -4.95 -4.91 3.98
CA TYR A 67 -4.12 -3.91 3.31
C TYR A 67 -4.50 -3.73 1.84
N HIS A 68 -4.52 -4.81 1.06
CA HIS A 68 -4.78 -4.72 -0.39
C HIS A 68 -6.14 -4.12 -0.70
N GLU A 69 -7.18 -4.51 0.04
CA GLU A 69 -8.52 -3.98 -0.17
C GLU A 69 -8.61 -2.50 0.23
N MET A 70 -7.93 -2.08 1.31
CA MET A 70 -7.98 -0.70 1.79
C MET A 70 -7.09 0.28 1.01
N ILE A 71 -6.00 -0.19 0.39
CA ILE A 71 -5.21 0.68 -0.49
C ILE A 71 -5.85 0.83 -1.87
N ALA A 72 -6.52 -0.21 -2.39
CA ALA A 72 -7.11 -0.19 -3.72
C ALA A 72 -8.53 0.40 -3.75
N HIS A 73 -9.49 -0.21 -3.05
CA HIS A 73 -10.91 0.08 -3.29
C HIS A 73 -11.32 1.51 -2.92
N PRO A 74 -10.93 2.09 -1.77
CA PRO A 74 -11.30 3.47 -1.45
C PRO A 74 -10.86 4.47 -2.51
N ALA A 75 -9.66 4.32 -3.07
CA ALA A 75 -9.15 5.19 -4.12
C ALA A 75 -9.95 5.05 -5.43
N LEU A 76 -10.19 3.80 -5.87
CA LEU A 76 -10.93 3.51 -7.10
C LEU A 76 -12.40 3.92 -7.02
N PHE A 77 -13.05 3.79 -5.86
CA PHE A 77 -14.44 4.22 -5.67
C PHE A 77 -14.57 5.73 -5.46
N SER A 78 -13.52 6.40 -5.00
CA SER A 78 -13.47 7.86 -4.91
C SER A 78 -13.29 8.53 -6.28
N HIS A 79 -12.80 7.78 -7.27
CA HIS A 79 -12.76 8.22 -8.66
C HIS A 79 -14.09 7.89 -9.39
N PRO A 80 -14.68 8.83 -10.18
CA PRO A 80 -15.98 8.63 -10.81
C PRO A 80 -16.00 7.55 -11.90
N ASN A 81 -14.87 7.29 -12.57
CA ASN A 81 -14.74 6.24 -13.58
C ASN A 81 -13.26 5.92 -13.86
N PRO A 82 -12.55 5.20 -12.97
CA PRO A 82 -11.11 4.94 -13.15
C PRO A 82 -10.87 3.96 -14.30
N LYS A 83 -10.07 4.36 -15.29
CA LYS A 83 -9.73 3.55 -16.47
C LYS A 83 -8.25 3.20 -16.54
N ASN A 84 -7.38 4.20 -16.34
CA ASN A 84 -5.93 4.02 -16.32
C ASN A 84 -5.40 4.13 -14.88
N VAL A 85 -4.86 3.02 -14.37
CA VAL A 85 -4.33 2.91 -13.01
C VAL A 85 -2.83 2.60 -13.07
N VAL A 86 -2.05 3.27 -12.22
CA VAL A 86 -0.63 2.98 -12.03
C VAL A 86 -0.41 2.58 -10.58
N ILE A 87 0.29 1.46 -10.36
CA ILE A 87 0.73 0.98 -9.06
C ILE A 87 2.25 1.10 -9.02
N ILE A 88 2.79 1.81 -8.02
CA ILE A 88 4.21 1.90 -7.73
C ILE A 88 4.49 1.01 -6.53
N GLY A 89 5.38 0.02 -6.67
CA GLY A 89 5.59 -1.07 -5.73
C GLY A 89 4.57 -2.19 -5.90
N GLY A 90 4.11 -2.77 -4.78
CA GLY A 90 3.14 -3.86 -4.76
C GLY A 90 3.67 -5.16 -5.36
N GLY A 91 4.96 -5.45 -5.20
CA GLY A 91 5.64 -6.60 -5.79
C GLY A 91 5.01 -7.96 -5.47
N ASP A 92 4.20 -8.08 -4.42
CA ASP A 92 3.41 -9.28 -4.09
C ASP A 92 2.16 -9.49 -4.97
N CYS A 93 1.79 -8.46 -5.74
CA CYS A 93 0.67 -8.40 -6.68
C CYS A 93 -0.73 -8.38 -6.05
N GLY A 94 -0.86 -8.33 -4.73
CA GLY A 94 -2.16 -8.26 -4.05
C GLY A 94 -2.94 -6.99 -4.41
N THR A 95 -2.28 -5.84 -4.45
CA THR A 95 -2.90 -4.58 -4.88
C THR A 95 -3.38 -4.65 -6.34
N LEU A 96 -2.58 -5.20 -7.26
CA LEU A 96 -2.99 -5.41 -8.67
C LEU A 96 -4.24 -6.28 -8.77
N ARG A 97 -4.30 -7.38 -8.01
CA ARG A 97 -5.47 -8.26 -7.96
C ARG A 97 -6.73 -7.48 -7.56
N GLU A 98 -6.66 -6.62 -6.55
CA GLU A 98 -7.81 -5.85 -6.09
C GLU A 98 -8.23 -4.75 -7.09
N VAL A 99 -7.27 -4.12 -7.77
CA VAL A 99 -7.55 -3.15 -8.84
C VAL A 99 -8.30 -3.80 -10.01
N LEU A 100 -7.89 -5.00 -10.42
CA LEU A 100 -8.47 -5.71 -11.56
C LEU A 100 -9.90 -6.23 -11.31
N LYS A 101 -10.39 -6.20 -10.07
CA LYS A 101 -11.81 -6.47 -9.76
C LYS A 101 -12.77 -5.37 -10.25
N HIS A 102 -12.26 -4.22 -10.72
CA HIS A 102 -13.09 -3.11 -11.20
C HIS A 102 -13.23 -3.15 -12.72
N ASP A 103 -14.45 -3.39 -13.21
CA ASP A 103 -14.75 -3.45 -14.65
C ASP A 103 -14.49 -2.14 -15.41
N SER A 104 -14.48 -1.00 -14.72
CA SER A 104 -14.19 0.30 -15.34
C SER A 104 -12.71 0.43 -15.73
N VAL A 105 -11.83 -0.35 -15.10
CA VAL A 105 -10.39 -0.31 -15.33
C VAL A 105 -10.10 -0.96 -16.69
N GLU A 106 -9.46 -0.19 -17.55
CA GLU A 106 -9.06 -0.58 -18.91
C GLU A 106 -7.58 -0.98 -18.96
N THR A 107 -6.73 -0.33 -18.15
CA THR A 107 -5.29 -0.60 -18.07
C THR A 107 -4.76 -0.42 -16.65
N VAL A 108 -3.92 -1.35 -16.20
CA VAL A 108 -3.16 -1.26 -14.95
C VAL A 108 -1.69 -1.50 -15.25
N THR A 109 -0.83 -0.55 -14.90
CA THR A 109 0.62 -0.76 -14.91
C THR A 109 1.12 -0.85 -13.49
N GLN A 110 1.69 -1.98 -13.09
CA GLN A 110 2.40 -2.13 -11.82
C GLN A 110 3.90 -2.06 -12.08
N ILE A 111 4.59 -1.19 -11.36
CA ILE A 111 6.03 -0.95 -11.47
C ILE A 111 6.66 -1.26 -10.13
N ASP A 112 7.40 -2.37 -10.05
CA ASP A 112 8.17 -2.74 -8.87
C ASP A 112 9.67 -2.68 -9.20
N ILE A 113 10.50 -2.22 -8.27
CA ILE A 113 11.94 -2.09 -8.52
C ILE A 113 12.66 -3.44 -8.49
N ASP A 114 12.11 -4.42 -7.76
CA ASP A 114 12.77 -5.67 -7.42
C ASP A 114 11.96 -6.88 -7.89
N GLN A 115 12.32 -7.37 -9.07
CA GLN A 115 11.72 -8.57 -9.68
C GLN A 115 11.74 -9.80 -8.73
N VAL A 116 12.68 -9.90 -7.81
CA VAL A 116 12.75 -11.01 -6.85
C VAL A 116 11.48 -11.08 -6.00
N VAL A 117 10.89 -9.94 -5.62
CA VAL A 117 9.67 -9.90 -4.80
C VAL A 117 8.51 -10.58 -5.54
N THR A 118 8.32 -10.25 -6.82
CA THR A 118 7.26 -10.85 -7.64
C THR A 118 7.52 -12.33 -7.96
N GLU A 119 8.77 -12.71 -8.26
CA GLU A 119 9.13 -14.11 -8.51
C GLU A 119 8.88 -15.00 -7.28
N MET A 120 9.25 -14.52 -6.09
CA MET A 120 8.98 -15.24 -4.84
C MET A 120 7.48 -15.25 -4.52
N SER A 121 6.74 -14.19 -4.86
CA SER A 121 5.28 -14.13 -4.65
C SER A 121 4.52 -15.11 -5.55
N LEU A 122 4.93 -15.28 -6.81
CA LEU A 122 4.38 -16.31 -7.70
C LEU A 122 4.51 -17.72 -7.12
N LYS A 123 5.58 -17.97 -6.34
CA LYS A 123 5.86 -19.27 -5.73
C LYS A 123 5.16 -19.47 -4.39
N TYR A 124 5.11 -18.46 -3.54
CA TYR A 124 4.69 -18.58 -2.14
C TYR A 124 3.34 -17.91 -1.83
N PHE A 125 2.84 -17.05 -2.72
CA PHE A 125 1.55 -16.37 -2.63
C PHE A 125 0.80 -16.41 -3.98
N PRO A 126 0.63 -17.58 -4.61
CA PRO A 126 -0.02 -17.68 -5.93
C PRO A 126 -1.45 -17.10 -5.94
N GLU A 127 -2.12 -17.02 -4.79
CA GLU A 127 -3.41 -16.38 -4.63
C GLU A 127 -3.38 -14.86 -4.86
N LEU A 128 -2.28 -14.19 -4.54
CA LEU A 128 -2.08 -12.76 -4.79
C LEU A 128 -1.76 -12.50 -6.26
N CYS A 129 -0.99 -13.39 -6.89
CA CYS A 129 -0.58 -13.29 -8.29
C CYS A 129 -1.62 -13.80 -9.30
N SER A 130 -2.80 -14.22 -8.85
CA SER A 130 -3.82 -14.88 -9.70
C SER A 130 -4.34 -14.02 -10.86
N ALA A 131 -4.15 -12.71 -10.81
CA ALA A 131 -4.59 -11.76 -11.83
C ALA A 131 -3.45 -11.20 -12.71
N ASN A 132 -2.21 -11.70 -12.55
CA ASN A 132 -1.04 -11.15 -13.26
C ASN A 132 -1.12 -11.30 -14.79
N ASP A 133 -1.83 -12.33 -15.27
CA ASP A 133 -2.04 -12.60 -16.69
C ASP A 133 -3.28 -11.91 -17.28
N ASP A 134 -3.96 -11.04 -16.51
CA ASP A 134 -5.10 -10.27 -17.03
C ASP A 134 -4.62 -9.38 -18.20
N PRO A 135 -5.33 -9.36 -19.35
CA PRO A 135 -4.92 -8.58 -20.52
C PRO A 135 -4.85 -7.06 -20.28
N ARG A 136 -5.43 -6.56 -19.19
CA ARG A 136 -5.35 -5.15 -18.76
C ARG A 136 -4.09 -4.87 -17.95
N ALA A 137 -3.41 -5.89 -17.45
CA ALA A 137 -2.25 -5.75 -16.58
C ALA A 137 -0.94 -5.66 -17.35
N THR A 138 -0.03 -4.83 -16.87
CA THR A 138 1.37 -4.79 -17.31
C THR A 138 2.25 -4.69 -16.07
N LEU A 139 3.10 -5.71 -15.87
CA LEU A 139 4.13 -5.72 -14.83
C LEU A 139 5.44 -5.20 -15.42
N LEU A 140 6.02 -4.18 -14.79
CA LEU A 140 7.32 -3.61 -15.14
C LEU A 140 8.27 -3.72 -13.94
N PHE A 141 9.51 -4.12 -14.23
CA PHE A 141 10.58 -4.14 -13.24
C PHE A 141 11.53 -2.96 -13.51
N ASP A 142 11.19 -1.77 -12.98
CA ASP A 142 11.91 -0.50 -13.19
C ASP A 142 11.70 0.44 -11.98
N ASP A 143 12.38 1.58 -11.98
CA ASP A 143 12.23 2.61 -10.95
C ASP A 143 10.91 3.39 -11.13
N GLY A 144 10.00 3.25 -10.16
CA GLY A 144 8.71 3.93 -10.14
C GLY A 144 8.79 5.46 -10.06
N ILE A 145 9.85 6.02 -9.45
CA ILE A 145 10.09 7.47 -9.41
C ILE A 145 10.42 7.97 -10.82
N LYS A 146 11.29 7.24 -11.52
CA LYS A 146 11.61 7.50 -12.92
C LYS A 146 10.36 7.36 -13.79
N TYR A 147 9.57 6.31 -13.61
CA TYR A 147 8.33 6.12 -14.35
C TYR A 147 7.37 7.30 -14.18
N MET A 148 7.20 7.82 -12.95
CA MET A 148 6.33 8.98 -12.70
C MET A 148 6.86 10.29 -13.22
N ARG A 149 8.18 10.51 -13.17
CA ARG A 149 8.80 11.69 -13.78
C ARG A 149 8.62 11.71 -15.30
N ASP A 150 8.70 10.54 -15.94
CA ASP A 150 8.66 10.40 -17.40
C ASP A 150 7.22 10.18 -17.93
N ALA A 151 6.24 10.01 -17.04
CA ALA A 151 4.84 9.79 -17.39
C ALA A 151 4.25 10.99 -18.15
N GLN A 152 3.40 10.69 -19.14
CA GLN A 152 2.67 11.72 -19.86
C GLN A 152 1.75 12.50 -18.92
N ALA A 153 1.76 13.82 -19.01
CA ALA A 153 0.87 14.68 -18.24
C ALA A 153 -0.60 14.33 -18.50
N GLU A 154 -1.41 14.34 -17.43
CA GLU A 154 -2.87 14.10 -17.48
C GLU A 154 -3.26 12.79 -18.21
N SER A 155 -2.51 11.72 -17.96
CA SER A 155 -2.71 10.41 -18.58
C SER A 155 -3.23 9.34 -17.62
N ILE A 156 -3.18 9.57 -16.30
CA ILE A 156 -3.52 8.57 -15.28
C ILE A 156 -4.75 9.01 -14.48
N ASP A 157 -5.66 8.09 -14.18
CA ASP A 157 -6.84 8.38 -13.35
C ASP A 157 -6.55 8.15 -11.86
N VAL A 158 -5.86 7.05 -11.55
CA VAL A 158 -5.51 6.66 -10.18
C VAL A 158 -4.05 6.23 -10.11
N ILE A 159 -3.32 6.79 -9.15
CA ILE A 159 -1.97 6.35 -8.79
C ILE A 159 -2.05 5.72 -7.40
N ILE A 160 -1.54 4.50 -7.26
CA ILE A 160 -1.41 3.77 -5.99
C ILE A 160 0.07 3.64 -5.68
N VAL A 161 0.51 4.14 -4.54
CA VAL A 161 1.89 4.01 -4.05
C VAL A 161 1.87 2.98 -2.92
N ASP A 162 2.17 1.75 -3.32
CA ASP A 162 2.29 0.56 -2.49
C ASP A 162 3.78 0.24 -2.27
N GLY A 163 4.49 1.23 -1.74
CA GLY A 163 5.91 1.14 -1.42
C GLY A 163 6.15 0.65 0.00
N THR A 164 7.38 0.22 0.26
CA THR A 164 7.87 -0.01 1.62
C THR A 164 8.06 1.30 2.38
N ASP A 165 8.31 1.21 3.68
CA ASP A 165 8.74 2.31 4.56
C ASP A 165 9.79 3.21 3.87
N PRO A 166 9.91 4.50 4.23
CA PRO A 166 10.83 5.46 3.61
C PRO A 166 12.31 5.22 3.98
N VAL A 167 12.79 4.00 3.73
CA VAL A 167 14.14 3.51 3.92
C VAL A 167 14.55 2.79 2.64
N GLY A 168 15.81 2.93 2.24
CA GLY A 168 16.32 2.26 1.04
C GLY A 168 15.59 2.73 -0.23
N PRO A 169 15.12 1.82 -1.11
CA PRO A 169 14.42 2.17 -2.35
C PRO A 169 13.16 3.04 -2.16
N GLY A 170 12.51 2.97 -1.00
CA GLY A 170 11.26 3.68 -0.70
C GLY A 170 11.44 5.17 -0.36
N GLU A 171 12.64 5.62 0.03
CA GLU A 171 12.87 7.01 0.51
C GLU A 171 12.43 8.07 -0.51
N GLY A 172 12.67 7.81 -1.80
CA GLY A 172 12.33 8.74 -2.86
C GLY A 172 10.82 8.88 -3.15
N LEU A 173 9.98 7.95 -2.67
CA LEU A 173 8.53 7.96 -2.86
C LEU A 173 7.78 8.95 -1.92
N PHE A 174 8.49 9.55 -0.96
CA PHE A 174 7.88 10.44 0.04
C PHE A 174 8.28 11.92 -0.14
N ASN A 175 8.98 12.26 -1.23
CA ASN A 175 9.48 13.62 -1.44
C ASN A 175 8.60 14.49 -2.36
N HIS A 176 8.82 15.80 -2.29
CA HIS A 176 8.07 16.79 -3.06
C HIS A 176 8.18 16.59 -4.58
N ALA A 177 9.33 16.16 -5.10
CA ALA A 177 9.54 15.98 -6.55
C ALA A 177 8.71 14.81 -7.09
N PHE A 178 8.61 13.72 -6.31
CA PHE A 178 7.75 12.59 -6.64
C PHE A 178 6.28 13.01 -6.66
N TYR A 179 5.78 13.66 -5.61
CA TYR A 179 4.39 14.14 -5.57
C TYR A 179 4.06 15.13 -6.68
N GLN A 180 5.00 15.98 -7.08
CA GLN A 180 4.82 16.89 -8.20
C GLN A 180 4.68 16.13 -9.53
N SER A 181 5.47 15.07 -9.72
CA SER A 181 5.37 14.19 -10.89
C SER A 181 4.03 13.46 -10.93
N CYS A 182 3.58 12.91 -9.80
CA CYS A 182 2.26 12.29 -9.66
C CYS A 182 1.13 13.28 -9.98
N LEU A 183 1.19 14.50 -9.42
CA LEU A 183 0.18 15.54 -9.69
C LEU A 183 0.15 15.94 -11.18
N ALA A 184 1.30 16.01 -11.84
CA ALA A 184 1.38 16.31 -13.28
C ALA A 184 0.77 15.18 -14.12
N ALA A 185 1.07 13.93 -13.80
CA ALA A 185 0.59 12.76 -14.54
C ALA A 185 -0.91 12.48 -14.35
N LEU A 186 -1.49 12.82 -13.20
CA LEU A 186 -2.92 12.64 -12.94
C LEU A 186 -3.80 13.53 -13.82
N ARG A 187 -4.92 12.99 -14.31
CA ARG A 187 -6.00 13.77 -14.93
C ARG A 187 -6.67 14.70 -13.92
N PRO A 188 -7.34 15.78 -14.38
CA PRO A 188 -8.17 16.59 -13.50
C PRO A 188 -9.17 15.73 -12.70
N GLY A 189 -9.18 15.86 -11.38
CA GLY A 189 -10.00 15.04 -10.49
C GLY A 189 -9.44 13.66 -10.16
N GLY A 190 -8.29 13.29 -10.72
CA GLY A 190 -7.56 12.05 -10.46
C GLY A 190 -7.14 11.90 -9.00
N VAL A 191 -6.92 10.65 -8.59
CA VAL A 191 -6.68 10.27 -7.19
C VAL A 191 -5.29 9.67 -7.04
N LEU A 192 -4.52 10.19 -6.10
CA LEU A 192 -3.35 9.52 -5.55
C LEU A 192 -3.78 8.82 -4.25
N VAL A 193 -3.32 7.60 -4.03
CA VAL A 193 -3.36 6.94 -2.71
C VAL A 193 -1.99 6.39 -2.40
N GLN A 194 -1.56 6.54 -1.16
CA GLN A 194 -0.27 6.08 -0.68
C GLN A 194 -0.43 5.47 0.71
N GLN A 195 0.23 4.34 0.96
CA GLN A 195 0.43 3.85 2.31
C GLN A 195 1.07 4.96 3.15
N SER A 196 0.54 5.19 4.34
CA SER A 196 0.91 6.34 5.15
C SER A 196 1.19 5.98 6.60
N GLU A 197 1.78 4.79 6.78
CA GLU A 197 2.27 4.30 8.06
C GLU A 197 1.18 4.13 9.13
N SER A 198 1.63 3.78 10.34
CA SER A 198 0.80 3.78 11.54
C SER A 198 0.54 5.21 12.02
N PRO A 199 -0.73 5.66 12.12
CA PRO A 199 -1.04 6.92 12.79
C PRO A 199 -0.67 6.91 14.28
N LEU A 200 -0.53 5.74 14.91
CA LEU A 200 -0.20 5.63 16.32
C LEU A 200 1.30 5.77 16.58
N MET A 201 2.14 5.12 15.77
CA MET A 201 3.60 5.14 15.96
C MET A 201 4.33 6.17 15.09
N HIS A 202 3.82 6.46 13.89
CA HIS A 202 4.54 7.23 12.87
C HIS A 202 3.84 8.56 12.52
N MET A 203 3.08 9.14 13.45
CA MET A 203 2.35 10.41 13.23
C MET A 203 3.22 11.55 12.66
N PRO A 204 4.47 11.80 13.11
CA PRO A 204 5.30 12.85 12.53
C PRO A 204 5.55 12.66 11.01
N LEU A 205 5.83 11.42 10.59
CA LEU A 205 6.05 11.09 9.18
C LEU A 205 4.77 11.24 8.36
N LEU A 206 3.63 10.79 8.90
CA LEU A 206 2.32 11.00 8.29
C LEU A 206 2.01 12.50 8.10
N LEU A 207 2.37 13.34 9.07
CA LEU A 207 2.21 14.80 9.00
C LEU A 207 3.11 15.43 7.92
N GLU A 208 4.37 15.02 7.84
CA GLU A 208 5.31 15.47 6.80
C GLU A 208 4.83 15.09 5.40
N MET A 209 4.39 13.85 5.23
CA MET A 209 3.83 13.34 3.97
C MET A 209 2.58 14.13 3.55
N ARG A 210 1.64 14.35 4.47
CA ARG A 210 0.43 15.16 4.20
C ARG A 210 0.77 16.60 3.84
N ALA A 211 1.76 17.19 4.49
CA ALA A 211 2.23 18.54 4.18
C ALA A 211 2.85 18.61 2.78
N ALA A 212 3.71 17.66 2.42
CA ALA A 212 4.34 17.60 1.10
C ALA A 212 3.28 17.47 -0.01
N ILE A 213 2.30 16.57 0.15
CA ILE A 213 1.19 16.39 -0.80
C ILE A 213 0.36 17.69 -0.95
N LYS A 214 0.07 18.39 0.15
CA LYS A 214 -0.63 19.70 0.08
C LYS A 214 0.22 20.75 -0.63
N GLN A 215 1.51 20.83 -0.32
CA GLN A 215 2.43 21.83 -0.85
C GLN A 215 2.58 21.73 -2.37
N VAL A 216 2.57 20.52 -2.94
CA VAL A 216 2.62 20.37 -4.41
C VAL A 216 1.33 20.82 -5.12
N GLY A 217 0.21 20.93 -4.40
CA GLY A 217 -1.05 21.45 -4.95
C GLY A 217 -2.21 20.45 -5.06
N PHE A 218 -2.19 19.33 -4.34
CA PHE A 218 -3.40 18.49 -4.22
C PHE A 218 -4.51 19.26 -3.47
N GLY A 219 -5.73 19.21 -3.99
CA GLY A 219 -6.85 20.04 -3.53
C GLY A 219 -7.54 19.53 -2.27
N ALA A 220 -7.44 18.24 -1.99
CA ALA A 220 -8.01 17.61 -0.81
C ALA A 220 -7.25 16.35 -0.42
N LEU A 221 -7.28 16.03 0.88
CA LEU A 221 -6.72 14.79 1.42
C LEU A 221 -7.68 14.11 2.39
N LYS A 222 -7.64 12.78 2.43
CA LYS A 222 -8.30 11.94 3.44
C LYS A 222 -7.36 10.82 3.86
N THR A 223 -7.11 10.67 5.15
CA THR A 223 -6.33 9.54 5.69
C THR A 223 -7.32 8.52 6.26
N LEU A 224 -7.25 7.29 5.79
CA LEU A 224 -8.14 6.19 6.15
C LEU A 224 -7.36 5.19 7.02
N PRO A 225 -7.63 5.11 8.33
CA PRO A 225 -7.03 4.11 9.19
C PRO A 225 -7.74 2.75 9.05
N PHE A 226 -7.00 1.66 9.19
CA PHE A 226 -7.52 0.29 9.18
C PHE A 226 -6.61 -0.66 10.00
N PRO A 227 -7.12 -1.81 10.47
CA PRO A 227 -6.29 -2.77 11.19
C PRO A 227 -5.35 -3.50 10.22
N GLN A 228 -4.09 -3.66 10.61
CA GLN A 228 -3.13 -4.50 9.89
C GLN A 228 -2.30 -5.26 10.93
N PRO A 229 -2.74 -6.46 11.35
CA PRO A 229 -2.24 -7.14 12.55
C PRO A 229 -0.74 -7.38 12.60
N ILE A 230 -0.08 -7.61 11.46
CA ILE A 230 1.34 -7.91 11.41
C ILE A 230 2.23 -6.67 11.34
N TYR A 231 1.64 -5.49 11.05
CA TYR A 231 2.39 -4.24 10.93
C TYR A 231 2.58 -3.54 12.27
N PRO A 232 3.57 -2.62 12.36
CA PRO A 232 3.78 -1.81 13.54
C PRO A 232 2.47 -1.22 14.08
N SER A 233 2.19 -1.50 15.36
CA SER A 233 1.02 -1.08 16.16
C SER A 233 -0.29 -1.83 15.91
N GLY A 234 -0.39 -2.62 14.85
CA GLY A 234 -1.65 -3.22 14.41
C GLY A 234 -2.65 -2.23 13.79
N LEU A 235 -2.35 -0.93 13.79
CA LEU A 235 -3.14 0.14 13.18
C LEU A 235 -2.33 0.78 12.06
N TRP A 236 -2.82 0.66 10.83
CA TRP A 236 -2.21 1.23 9.64
C TRP A 236 -3.10 2.28 8.99
N SER A 237 -2.58 2.95 7.97
CA SER A 237 -3.36 3.90 7.21
C SER A 237 -2.90 4.06 5.77
N VAL A 238 -3.82 4.53 4.94
CA VAL A 238 -3.53 5.07 3.61
C VAL A 238 -4.02 6.51 3.54
N THR A 239 -3.34 7.34 2.76
CA THR A 239 -3.76 8.72 2.51
C THR A 239 -4.12 8.91 1.06
N LEU A 240 -5.38 9.27 0.82
CA LEU A 240 -5.90 9.67 -0.48
C LEU A 240 -5.67 11.17 -0.67
N ALA A 241 -5.30 11.56 -1.89
CA ALA A 241 -5.18 12.94 -2.32
C ALA A 241 -5.83 13.14 -3.69
N ARG A 242 -6.53 14.25 -3.90
CA ARG A 242 -7.28 14.50 -5.14
C ARG A 242 -6.79 15.74 -5.87
N LYS A 243 -6.58 15.62 -7.19
CA LYS A 243 -6.13 16.73 -8.04
C LYS A 243 -7.29 17.69 -8.33
N GLY A 244 -7.16 18.93 -7.88
CA GLY A 244 -8.05 20.06 -8.25
C GLY A 244 -9.51 19.98 -7.77
N LEU A 245 -9.90 18.94 -7.03
CA LEU A 245 -11.26 18.73 -6.52
C LEU A 245 -11.27 18.24 -5.06
N GLY A 246 -12.40 18.43 -4.38
CA GLY A 246 -12.67 17.84 -3.07
C GLY A 246 -13.10 16.37 -3.14
N PHE A 247 -13.16 15.70 -1.98
CA PHE A 247 -13.84 14.41 -1.87
C PHE A 247 -15.31 14.64 -1.48
N ASP A 248 -16.22 14.42 -2.42
CA ASP A 248 -17.67 14.64 -2.25
C ASP A 248 -18.45 13.31 -2.12
N GLY A 249 -17.80 12.30 -1.51
CA GLY A 249 -18.28 10.93 -1.41
C GLY A 249 -17.56 9.96 -2.34
N PHE A 250 -18.09 8.75 -2.47
CA PHE A 250 -17.57 7.68 -3.31
C PHE A 250 -18.73 6.95 -4.00
N ARG A 251 -18.45 6.29 -5.12
CA ARG A 251 -19.46 5.55 -5.89
C ARG A 251 -20.06 4.43 -5.05
N ALA A 252 -21.36 4.20 -5.20
CA ALA A 252 -22.00 3.01 -4.67
C ALA A 252 -21.41 1.75 -5.34
N CYS A 253 -21.23 0.70 -4.57
CA CYS A 253 -20.89 -0.62 -5.09
C CYS A 253 -21.66 -1.69 -4.33
N ASP A 254 -21.95 -2.79 -5.02
CA ASP A 254 -22.40 -4.00 -4.37
C ASP A 254 -21.18 -4.68 -3.74
N PRO A 255 -21.10 -4.83 -2.41
CA PRO A 255 -19.97 -5.50 -1.76
C PRO A 255 -19.84 -6.96 -2.20
N ASP A 256 -20.94 -7.63 -2.54
CA ASP A 256 -20.92 -9.04 -2.96
C ASP A 256 -20.32 -9.20 -4.37
N ALA A 257 -20.38 -8.16 -5.20
CA ALA A 257 -19.84 -8.18 -6.57
C ALA A 257 -18.31 -8.17 -6.63
N LEU A 258 -17.63 -7.61 -5.62
CA LEU A 258 -16.16 -7.54 -5.58
C LEU A 258 -15.51 -8.75 -4.90
N ASN A 259 -16.28 -9.61 -4.23
CA ASN A 259 -15.75 -10.73 -3.45
C ASN A 259 -14.61 -10.28 -2.50
N THR A 260 -14.91 -9.28 -1.67
CA THR A 260 -14.01 -8.73 -0.64
C THR A 260 -14.20 -9.45 0.69
N LEU A 261 -13.15 -9.47 1.51
CA LEU A 261 -13.16 -10.02 2.87
C LEU A 261 -13.24 -8.93 3.95
N TYR A 262 -12.88 -7.69 3.62
CA TYR A 262 -12.88 -6.57 4.56
C TYR A 262 -13.60 -5.33 4.03
N TYR A 263 -13.23 -4.86 2.83
CA TYR A 263 -13.79 -3.66 2.25
C TYR A 263 -15.29 -3.85 1.97
N THR A 264 -16.06 -2.88 2.46
CA THR A 264 -17.45 -2.65 2.09
C THR A 264 -17.66 -1.13 2.00
N PRO A 265 -18.73 -0.64 1.34
CA PRO A 265 -19.11 0.76 1.44
C PRO A 265 -19.23 1.28 2.89
N GLY A 266 -19.70 0.43 3.81
CA GLY A 266 -19.80 0.77 5.23
C GLY A 266 -18.43 0.91 5.90
N VAL A 267 -17.48 0.03 5.59
CA VAL A 267 -16.10 0.13 6.08
C VAL A 267 -15.40 1.37 5.51
N HIS A 268 -15.57 1.67 4.22
CA HIS A 268 -15.06 2.92 3.62
C HIS A 268 -15.64 4.14 4.34
N GLN A 269 -16.96 4.19 4.52
CA GLN A 269 -17.62 5.28 5.24
C GLN A 269 -17.14 5.41 6.68
N GLY A 270 -16.89 4.29 7.36
CA GLY A 270 -16.33 4.25 8.71
C GLY A 270 -14.88 4.75 8.76
N ALA A 271 -14.05 4.35 7.80
CA ALA A 271 -12.64 4.78 7.72
C ALA A 271 -12.50 6.27 7.38
N LEU A 272 -13.52 6.90 6.79
CA LEU A 272 -13.57 8.36 6.63
C LEU A 272 -13.78 9.11 7.94
N ALA A 273 -14.23 8.43 9.02
CA ALA A 273 -14.35 9.03 10.33
C ALA A 273 -12.97 9.15 10.97
N GLU A 274 -12.51 10.39 11.13
CA GLU A 274 -11.20 10.67 11.68
C GLU A 274 -11.20 10.56 13.22
N PRO A 275 -10.41 9.67 13.83
CA PRO A 275 -10.31 9.56 15.28
C PRO A 275 -9.81 10.86 15.92
N PRO A 276 -10.27 11.21 17.15
CA PRO A 276 -9.93 12.49 17.77
C PRO A 276 -8.43 12.79 17.93
N PHE A 277 -7.58 11.76 18.08
CA PHE A 277 -6.13 11.97 18.19
C PHE A 277 -5.50 12.37 16.85
N MET A 278 -5.99 11.80 15.73
CA MET A 278 -5.59 12.18 14.37
C MET A 278 -6.09 13.60 14.07
N THR A 279 -7.35 13.91 14.38
CA THR A 279 -7.90 15.26 14.21
C THR A 279 -7.11 16.33 14.97
N LYS A 280 -6.74 16.04 16.22
CA LYS A 280 -5.87 16.95 17.00
C LYS A 280 -4.53 17.17 16.30
N ALA A 281 -3.89 16.11 15.81
CA ALA A 281 -2.61 16.20 15.13
C ALA A 281 -2.70 16.97 13.80
N PHE A 282 -3.72 16.69 12.98
CA PHE A 282 -3.88 17.31 11.67
C PHE A 282 -4.26 18.80 11.75
N ASN A 283 -5.03 19.19 12.78
CA ASN A 283 -5.39 20.60 12.99
C ASN A 283 -4.23 21.46 13.50
N GLN A 284 -3.17 20.86 14.05
CA GLN A 284 -1.96 21.60 14.44
C GLN A 284 -1.10 22.03 13.24
N GLN A 285 -1.40 21.52 12.03
CA GLN A 285 -0.79 21.94 10.77
C GLN A 285 -1.66 22.88 9.91
N GLY A 286 -2.87 23.21 10.38
CA GLY A 286 -3.83 24.06 9.68
C GLY A 286 -3.66 25.54 9.95
#